data_AF-A0A9J6EA15-F1
#
_entry.id   AF-A0A9J6EA15-F1
#
_cell.length_a   1.000
_cell.length_b   1.000
_cell.length_c   1.000
_cell.angle_alpha   90.00
_cell.angle_beta   90.00
_cell.angle_gamma   90.00
#
_symmetry.space_group_name_H-M   'P 1'
#
loop_
_entity.id
_entity.type
_entity.pdbx_description
1 polymer ?
#
loop_
_entity_poly.entity_id
_entity_poly.type
_entity_poly.pdbx_seq_one_letter_code
_entity_poly.pdbx_strand_id
1 'polypeptide(L)'
;MASKRGKQYCRLTIEKKAAIIKLVKSGRLQADVSKEFGISKQTVSDFLRNKDTILEAAKKPSGAQKMNASQGVHPKLEDALVVWLNSMIAKRLPVLGCI
;
A
#
# COMPACT_ATOMS: atom_id res chain seq x y z
N MET A 1 5.63 -31.78 -19.57
CA MET A 1 5.76 -30.39 -20.04
C MET A 1 5.24 -29.45 -18.95
N ALA A 2 6.11 -28.66 -18.33
CA ALA A 2 5.71 -27.79 -17.21
C ALA A 2 4.96 -26.57 -17.76
N SER A 3 3.65 -26.49 -17.47
CA SER A 3 2.79 -25.36 -17.82
C SER A 3 3.33 -24.07 -17.19
N LYS A 4 3.85 -23.15 -18.02
CA LYS A 4 4.19 -21.78 -17.62
C LYS A 4 2.88 -21.05 -17.30
N ARG A 5 2.36 -21.23 -16.09
CA ARG A 5 1.26 -20.40 -15.56
C ARG A 5 1.71 -18.95 -15.65
N GLY A 6 1.02 -18.15 -16.47
CA GLY A 6 1.29 -16.73 -16.64
C GLY A 6 1.36 -16.03 -15.27
N LYS A 7 2.23 -15.03 -15.15
CA LYS A 7 2.46 -14.32 -13.89
C LYS A 7 1.19 -13.54 -13.51
N GLN A 8 0.37 -14.12 -12.64
CA GLN A 8 -0.85 -13.45 -12.15
C GLN A 8 -0.44 -12.34 -11.18
N TYR A 9 -0.74 -11.09 -11.57
CA TYR A 9 -0.48 -9.93 -10.72
C TYR A 9 -1.58 -9.83 -9.65
N CYS A 10 -1.27 -10.25 -8.41
CA CYS A 10 -2.13 -10.00 -7.27
C CYS A 10 -2.05 -8.53 -6.87
N ARG A 11 -3.15 -7.83 -7.10
CA ARG A 11 -3.40 -6.46 -6.67
C ARG A 11 -3.65 -6.43 -5.15
N LEU A 12 -2.58 -6.21 -4.37
CA LEU A 12 -2.63 -6.18 -2.91
C LEU A 12 -2.56 -4.73 -2.38
N THR A 13 -3.44 -4.41 -1.44
CA THR A 13 -3.40 -3.15 -0.69
C THR A 13 -2.20 -3.10 0.23
N ILE A 14 -1.79 -1.88 0.61
CA ILE A 14 -0.67 -1.66 1.54
C ILE A 14 -0.93 -2.34 2.89
N GLU A 15 -2.18 -2.37 3.37
CA GLU A 15 -2.56 -3.10 4.60
C GLU A 15 -2.27 -4.60 4.51
N LYS A 16 -2.69 -5.25 3.41
CA LYS A 16 -2.44 -6.68 3.21
C LYS A 16 -0.94 -6.97 3.13
N LYS A 17 -0.17 -6.11 2.46
CA LYS A 17 1.30 -6.21 2.42
C LYS A 17 1.91 -6.07 3.82
N ALA A 18 1.43 -5.11 4.62
CA ALA A 18 1.89 -4.90 6.00
C ALA A 18 1.52 -6.07 6.91
N ALA A 19 0.34 -6.68 6.75
CA ALA A 19 -0.07 -7.88 7.48
C ALA A 19 0.84 -9.08 7.18
N ILE A 20 1.18 -9.31 5.90
CA ILE A 20 2.14 -10.34 5.48
C ILE A 20 3.50 -10.12 6.14
N ILE A 21 4.01 -8.88 6.15
CA ILE A 21 5.29 -8.55 6.79
C ILE A 21 5.23 -8.81 8.29
N LYS A 22 4.14 -8.47 8.97
CA LYS A 22 3.96 -8.74 10.41
C LYS A 22 3.95 -10.24 10.72
N LEU A 23 3.24 -11.04 9.92
CA LEU A 23 3.17 -12.51 10.10
C LEU A 23 4.53 -13.18 9.87
N VAL A 24 5.30 -12.73 8.89
CA VAL A 24 6.65 -13.27 8.67
C VAL A 24 7.60 -12.84 9.80
N LYS A 25 7.50 -11.59 10.28
CA LYS A 25 8.28 -11.13 11.45
C LYS A 25 7.93 -11.85 12.74
N SER A 26 6.69 -12.32 12.90
CA SER A 26 6.28 -13.14 14.05
C SER A 26 6.78 -14.58 13.99
N GLY A 27 7.63 -14.93 13.03
CA GLY A 27 8.27 -16.26 12.93
C GLY A 27 7.53 -17.27 12.06
N ARG A 28 6.46 -16.88 11.35
CA ARG A 28 5.79 -17.79 10.40
C ARG A 28 6.69 -18.03 9.18
N LEU A 29 6.70 -19.27 8.71
CA LEU A 29 7.41 -19.66 7.49
C LEU A 29 6.81 -18.92 6.28
N GLN A 30 7.69 -18.36 5.44
CA GLN A 30 7.27 -17.69 4.19
C GLN A 30 6.46 -18.62 3.28
N ALA A 31 6.71 -19.93 3.35
CA ALA A 31 5.99 -20.93 2.57
C ALA A 31 4.51 -21.05 2.99
N ASP A 32 4.21 -20.92 4.28
CA ASP A 32 2.84 -21.02 4.79
C ASP A 32 2.08 -19.73 4.52
N VAL A 33 2.72 -18.58 4.74
CA VAL A 33 2.16 -17.26 4.39
C VAL A 33 1.91 -17.15 2.89
N SER A 34 2.79 -17.71 2.06
CA SER A 34 2.62 -17.77 0.60
C SER A 34 1.37 -18.55 0.20
N LYS A 35 1.10 -19.69 0.84
CA LYS A 35 -0.09 -20.52 0.58
C LYS A 35 -1.37 -19.84 1.05
N GLU A 36 -1.35 -19.29 2.27
CA GLU A 36 -2.52 -18.66 2.90
C GLU A 36 -3.00 -17.43 2.12
N PHE A 37 -2.07 -16.61 1.63
CA PHE A 37 -2.40 -15.41 0.88
C PHE A 37 -2.49 -15.63 -0.65
N GLY A 38 -2.15 -16.83 -1.13
CA GLY A 38 -2.14 -17.14 -2.58
C GLY A 38 -1.07 -16.38 -3.37
N ILE A 39 0.06 -16.05 -2.74
CA ILE A 39 1.11 -15.21 -3.31
C ILE A 39 2.39 -16.03 -3.52
N SER A 40 3.19 -15.72 -4.54
CA SER A 40 4.48 -16.38 -4.74
C SER A 40 5.49 -16.09 -3.61
N LYS A 41 6.34 -17.05 -3.26
CA LYS A 41 7.44 -16.85 -2.30
C LYS A 41 8.34 -15.66 -2.67
N GLN A 42 8.58 -15.45 -3.97
CA GLN A 42 9.36 -14.33 -4.48
C GLN A 42 8.74 -12.98 -4.06
N THR A 43 7.42 -12.85 -4.22
CA THR A 43 6.71 -11.62 -3.85
C THR A 43 6.73 -11.35 -2.35
N VAL A 44 6.68 -12.40 -1.51
CA VAL A 44 6.87 -12.25 -0.05
C VAL A 44 8.27 -11.73 0.27
N SER A 45 9.30 -12.25 -0.41
CA SER A 45 10.68 -11.75 -0.29
C SER A 45 10.81 -10.29 -0.72
N ASP A 46 10.19 -9.92 -1.85
CA ASP A 46 10.18 -8.54 -2.34
C ASP A 46 9.51 -7.57 -1.34
N PHE A 47 8.43 -8.00 -0.68
CA PHE A 47 7.78 -7.22 0.39
C PHE A 47 8.66 -7.07 1.62
N LEU A 48 9.43 -8.09 1.99
CA LEU A 48 10.39 -8.00 3.11
C LEU A 48 11.55 -7.06 2.79
N ARG A 49 12.01 -7.03 1.53
CA ARG A 49 13.05 -6.08 1.10
C ARG A 49 12.57 -4.64 1.21
N ASN A 50 11.32 -4.37 0.84
CA ASN A 50 10.71 -3.04 0.88
C ASN A 50 9.86 -2.81 2.16
N LYS A 51 10.16 -3.54 3.24
CA LYS A 51 9.34 -3.56 4.46
C LYS A 51 9.13 -2.18 5.08
N ASP A 52 10.18 -1.36 5.11
CA ASP A 52 10.15 -0.08 5.82
C ASP A 52 9.24 0.91 5.06
N THR A 53 9.35 0.95 3.73
CA THR A 53 8.46 1.76 2.89
C THR A 53 6.99 1.34 3.02
N ILE A 54 6.71 0.03 3.08
CA ILE A 54 5.34 -0.49 3.21
C ILE A 54 4.77 -0.17 4.59
N LEU A 55 5.57 -0.29 5.65
CA LEU A 55 5.15 0.03 7.02
C LEU A 55 4.91 1.54 7.21
N GLU A 56 5.78 2.40 6.69
CA GLU A 56 5.58 3.85 6.71
C GLU A 56 4.33 4.26 5.92
N ALA A 57 4.10 3.65 4.75
CA ALA A 57 2.90 3.91 3.98
C ALA A 57 1.61 3.42 4.68
N ALA A 58 1.68 2.33 5.45
CA ALA A 58 0.56 1.80 6.23
C ALA A 58 0.20 2.67 7.45
N LYS A 59 1.15 3.44 8.01
CA LYS A 59 0.88 4.36 9.12
C LYS A 59 0.01 5.56 8.72
N LYS A 60 0.01 5.94 7.43
CA LYS A 60 -0.82 7.05 6.95
C LYS A 60 -2.29 6.58 6.86
N PRO A 61 -3.27 7.30 7.44
CA PRO A 61 -4.67 6.88 7.45
C PRO A 61 -5.28 6.78 6.04
N SER A 62 -4.81 7.60 5.09
CA SER A 62 -5.17 7.53 3.66
C SER A 62 -4.43 6.42 2.89
N GLY A 63 -3.40 5.80 3.49
CA GLY A 63 -2.56 4.78 2.88
C GLY A 63 -3.15 3.37 2.86
N ALA A 64 -4.18 3.12 3.67
CA ALA A 64 -4.81 1.83 3.86
C ALA A 64 -5.26 1.15 2.55
N GLN A 65 -6.07 1.88 1.77
CA GLN A 65 -6.62 1.38 0.50
C GLN A 65 -5.69 1.59 -0.69
N LYS A 66 -4.60 2.34 -0.53
CA LYS A 66 -3.66 2.58 -1.62
C LYS A 66 -2.94 1.27 -1.96
N MET A 67 -2.74 1.05 -3.26
CA MET A 67 -2.01 -0.11 -3.76
C MET A 67 -0.50 0.13 -3.79
N ASN A 68 -0.13 1.40 -4.00
CA ASN A 68 1.24 1.87 -4.17
C ASN A 68 1.52 3.03 -3.21
N ALA A 69 2.76 3.12 -2.74
CA ALA A 69 3.24 4.21 -1.91
C ALA A 69 3.73 5.43 -2.73
N SER A 70 3.46 5.46 -4.05
CA SER A 70 3.88 6.58 -4.90
C SER A 70 3.23 7.87 -4.45
N GLN A 71 4.03 8.93 -4.38
CA GLN A 71 3.55 10.29 -4.21
C GLN A 71 3.31 10.92 -5.58
N GLY A 72 2.50 11.99 -5.63
CA GLY A 72 2.33 12.77 -6.84
C GLY A 72 3.55 13.65 -7.12
N VAL A 73 3.46 14.44 -8.20
CA VAL A 73 4.59 15.22 -8.75
C VAL A 73 5.12 16.24 -7.74
N HIS A 74 4.24 16.77 -6.89
CA HIS A 74 4.58 17.78 -5.90
C HIS A 74 4.03 17.42 -4.51
N PRO A 75 4.70 16.52 -3.76
CA PRO A 75 4.15 16.00 -2.50
C PRO A 75 3.90 17.09 -1.46
N LYS A 76 4.81 18.08 -1.34
CA LYS A 76 4.65 19.18 -0.39
C LYS A 76 3.46 20.09 -0.72
N LEU A 77 3.22 20.33 -2.01
CA LEU A 77 2.08 21.13 -2.48
C LEU A 77 0.78 20.39 -2.21
N GLU A 78 0.72 19.10 -2.55
CA GLU A 78 -0.44 18.24 -2.30
C GLU A 78 -0.78 18.19 -0.80
N ASP A 79 0.22 18.03 0.08
CA ASP A 79 0.00 18.04 1.53
C ASP A 79 -0.58 19.38 2.00
N ALA A 80 -0.06 20.52 1.52
CA ALA A 80 -0.60 21.84 1.84
C ALA A 80 -2.04 22.04 1.33
N LEU A 81 -2.33 21.56 0.11
CA LEU A 81 -3.67 21.59 -0.47
C LEU A 81 -4.66 20.76 0.32
N VAL A 82 -4.27 19.58 0.81
CA VAL A 82 -5.11 18.73 1.67
C VAL A 82 -5.44 19.44 2.97
N VAL A 83 -4.47 20.10 3.61
CA VAL A 83 -4.72 20.90 4.83
C VAL A 83 -5.70 22.04 4.56
N TRP A 84 -5.52 22.76 3.47
CA TRP A 84 -6.40 23.86 3.08
C TRP A 84 -7.82 23.37 2.75
N LEU A 85 -7.94 22.29 1.97
CA LEU A 85 -9.21 21.70 1.59
C LEU A 85 -10.00 21.22 2.81
N ASN A 86 -9.36 20.50 3.72
CA ASN A 86 -9.97 20.07 4.98
C ASN A 86 -10.43 21.27 5.81
N SER A 87 -9.67 22.37 5.83
CA SER A 87 -10.04 23.60 6.52
C SER A 87 -11.27 24.28 5.91
N MET A 88 -11.45 24.21 4.58
CA MET A 88 -12.65 24.75 3.91
C MET A 88 -13.87 23.85 4.06
N ILE A 89 -13.69 22.53 4.00
CA ILE A 89 -14.75 21.56 4.28
C ILE A 89 -15.27 21.76 5.72
N ALA A 90 -14.37 21.96 6.69
CA ALA A 90 -14.74 22.28 8.07
C ALA A 90 -15.57 23.57 8.17
N LYS A 91 -15.30 24.56 7.31
CA LYS A 91 -16.06 25.81 7.19
C LYS A 91 -17.35 25.67 6.35
N ARG A 92 -17.66 24.46 5.85
CA ARG A 92 -18.78 24.16 4.93
C ARG A 92 -18.82 25.05 3.70
N LEU A 93 -17.65 25.50 3.22
CA LEU A 93 -17.56 26.29 2.01
C LEU A 93 -17.52 25.37 0.79
N PRO A 94 -18.32 25.62 -0.25
CA PRO A 94 -18.26 24.85 -1.48
C PRO A 94 -16.92 25.14 -2.19
N VAL A 95 -16.14 24.09 -2.41
CA VAL A 95 -14.88 24.17 -3.15
C VAL A 95 -15.18 23.76 -4.58
N LEU A 96 -15.25 24.73 -5.48
CA LEU A 96 -15.43 24.48 -6.91
C LEU A 96 -14.06 24.17 -7.52
N GLY A 97 -13.92 23.00 -8.12
CA GLY A 97 -12.82 22.74 -9.04
C GLY A 97 -13.10 23.50 -10.34
N CYS A 98 -12.32 24.53 -10.65
CA CYS A 98 -12.26 24.99 -12.04
C CYS A 98 -11.50 23.91 -12.82
N ILE A 99 -12.26 23.09 -13.54
CA ILE A 99 -11.76 22.22 -14.61
C ILE A 99 -11.62 23.06 -15.87
#